data_AF-G8S2J7-F1
#
_entry.id   AF-G8S2J7-F1
#
_cell.length_a   1.000
_cell.length_b   1.000
_cell.length_c   1.000
_cell.angle_alpha   90.00
_cell.angle_beta   90.00
_cell.angle_gamma   90.00
#
_symmetry.space_group_name_H-M   'P 1'
#
loop_
_entity.id
_entity.type
_entity.pdbx_description
1 polymer ?
#
loop_
_entity_poly.entity_id
_entity_poly.type
_entity_poly.pdbx_seq_one_letter_code
_entity_poly.pdbx_strand_id
1 'polypeptide(L)'
;MSDDAGVTAEATEPTVEPATPGTPETPEAPDRTWIRQSLVAGAIVVSILLGAAVATGVWLVRGLPGQPVQHFSVSVYLKDDVTAEQKAAIEAALPAFQPVGPITFIDRDKAWRHAKELFKDDPDFLDSVNPDVMPQSFSLETKGRLFDCTGYATVRHLPGVQKVQVVQAPVNHYIASITCDAEYR
;
A
#
# COMPACT_ATOMS: atom_id res chain seq x y z
N MET A 1 -36.53 -79.08 -75.97
CA MET A 1 -36.47 -79.77 -77.27
C MET A 1 -37.36 -78.98 -78.20
N SER A 2 -36.76 -78.37 -79.22
CA SER A 2 -37.43 -77.69 -80.34
C SER A 2 -38.22 -76.42 -79.98
N ASP A 3 -38.30 -75.38 -80.80
CA ASP A 3 -37.60 -75.00 -82.02
C ASP A 3 -37.88 -73.49 -82.20
N ASP A 4 -37.07 -72.89 -83.05
CA ASP A 4 -37.02 -71.48 -83.43
C ASP A 4 -38.29 -70.98 -84.15
N ALA A 5 -38.59 -69.68 -84.00
CA ALA A 5 -38.94 -68.72 -85.06
C ALA A 5 -40.04 -67.71 -84.67
N GLY A 6 -39.80 -66.42 -84.93
CA GLY A 6 -40.89 -65.51 -85.33
C GLY A 6 -40.83 -64.03 -84.93
N VAL A 7 -40.05 -63.22 -85.67
CA VAL A 7 -40.47 -61.97 -86.34
C VAL A 7 -40.88 -60.71 -85.52
N THR A 8 -40.00 -59.70 -85.63
CA THR A 8 -40.12 -58.22 -85.73
C THR A 8 -41.28 -57.42 -85.11
N ALA A 9 -40.90 -56.51 -84.20
CA ALA A 9 -41.25 -55.07 -84.07
C ALA A 9 -40.57 -54.64 -82.76
N GLU A 10 -40.00 -53.47 -82.52
CA GLU A 10 -40.11 -52.12 -83.04
C GLU A 10 -38.84 -51.39 -82.56
N ALA A 11 -38.29 -50.51 -83.38
CA ALA A 11 -37.12 -49.72 -83.03
C ALA A 11 -37.47 -48.73 -81.91
N THR A 12 -36.67 -48.70 -80.85
CA THR A 12 -36.60 -47.54 -79.95
C THR A 12 -35.17 -47.43 -79.46
N GLU A 13 -34.37 -46.61 -80.16
CA GLU A 13 -33.11 -46.10 -79.63
C GLU A 13 -33.42 -45.16 -78.46
N PRO A 14 -32.95 -45.42 -77.23
CA PRO A 14 -32.82 -44.37 -76.24
C PRO A 14 -31.48 -43.67 -76.46
N THR A 15 -31.59 -42.41 -76.86
CA THR A 15 -30.57 -41.36 -76.86
C THR A 15 -29.45 -41.59 -75.85
N VAL A 16 -28.23 -41.81 -76.35
CA VAL A 16 -27.00 -41.69 -75.56
C VAL A 16 -26.77 -40.21 -75.26
N GLU A 17 -27.13 -39.77 -74.05
CA GLU A 17 -26.70 -38.48 -73.51
C GLU A 17 -25.17 -38.47 -73.35
N PRO A 18 -24.46 -37.43 -73.82
CA PRO A 18 -23.03 -37.32 -73.61
C PRO A 18 -22.73 -37.02 -72.13
N ALA A 19 -21.89 -37.84 -71.51
CA ALA A 19 -21.33 -37.57 -70.19
C ALA A 19 -20.66 -36.19 -70.18
N THR A 20 -21.20 -35.27 -69.38
CA THR A 20 -20.64 -33.93 -69.20
C THR A 20 -19.32 -34.04 -68.41
N PRO A 21 -18.22 -33.38 -68.83
CA PRO A 21 -16.97 -33.41 -68.08
C PRO A 21 -17.17 -32.78 -66.70
N GLY A 22 -16.63 -33.43 -65.66
CA GLY A 22 -16.69 -32.93 -64.28
C GLY A 22 -16.18 -31.50 -64.18
N THR A 23 -16.96 -30.65 -63.51
CA THR A 23 -16.55 -29.29 -63.15
C THR A 23 -15.32 -29.36 -62.24
N PRO A 24 -14.24 -28.60 -62.50
CA PRO A 24 -13.11 -28.56 -61.58
C PRO A 24 -13.59 -28.02 -60.23
N GLU A 25 -13.31 -28.76 -59.15
CA GLU A 25 -13.54 -28.27 -57.79
C GLU A 25 -12.82 -26.93 -57.63
N THR A 26 -13.60 -25.88 -57.38
CA THR A 26 -13.05 -24.56 -57.08
C THR A 26 -12.32 -24.66 -55.74
N PRO A 27 -11.05 -24.22 -55.62
CA PRO A 27 -10.35 -24.26 -54.35
C PRO A 27 -11.17 -23.50 -53.31
N GLU A 28 -11.48 -24.16 -52.19
CA GLU A 28 -12.20 -23.55 -51.07
C GLU A 28 -11.41 -22.32 -50.60
N ALA A 29 -12.05 -21.14 -50.64
CA ALA A 29 -11.40 -19.89 -50.29
C ALA A 29 -10.95 -19.93 -48.81
N PRO A 30 -9.72 -19.52 -48.48
CA PRO A 30 -9.19 -19.67 -47.12
C PRO A 30 -10.03 -18.90 -46.10
N ASP A 31 -10.34 -19.55 -44.97
CA ASP A 31 -11.17 -19.01 -43.90
C ASP A 31 -10.56 -17.70 -43.33
N ARG A 32 -11.18 -16.59 -43.72
CA ARG A 32 -10.77 -15.23 -43.40
C ARG A 32 -11.11 -14.85 -41.94
N THR A 33 -11.82 -15.70 -41.20
CA THR A 33 -12.20 -15.43 -39.80
C THR A 33 -11.02 -15.53 -38.84
N TRP A 34 -10.10 -16.47 -39.06
CA TRP A 34 -8.84 -16.58 -38.30
C TRP A 34 -7.98 -15.31 -38.43
N ILE A 35 -7.89 -14.76 -39.64
CA ILE A 35 -7.17 -13.50 -39.91
C ILE A 35 -7.86 -12.32 -39.19
N ARG A 36 -9.19 -12.26 -39.22
CA ARG A 36 -9.97 -11.20 -38.53
C ARG A 36 -9.84 -11.28 -37.00
N GLN A 37 -9.86 -12.47 -36.41
CA GLN A 37 -9.70 -12.68 -34.97
C GLN A 37 -8.29 -12.29 -34.49
N SER A 38 -7.26 -12.63 -35.27
CA SER A 38 -5.87 -12.26 -34.97
C SER A 38 -5.66 -10.74 -34.99
N LEU A 39 -6.32 -10.04 -35.92
CA LEU A 39 -6.27 -8.57 -36.01
C LEU A 39 -6.97 -7.88 -34.83
N VAL A 40 -8.12 -8.40 -34.39
CA VAL A 40 -8.84 -7.86 -33.22
C VAL A 40 -8.06 -8.10 -31.93
N ALA A 41 -7.50 -9.31 -31.74
CA ALA A 41 -6.67 -9.62 -30.59
C ALA A 41 -5.42 -8.73 -30.53
N GLY A 42 -4.77 -8.49 -31.68
CA GLY A 42 -3.65 -7.55 -31.78
C GLY A 42 -4.02 -6.12 -31.37
N ALA A 43 -5.18 -5.63 -31.82
CA ALA A 43 -5.65 -4.28 -31.48
C ALA A 43 -5.94 -4.09 -29.97
N ILE A 44 -6.47 -5.13 -29.30
CA ILE A 44 -6.72 -5.11 -27.85
C ILE A 44 -5.40 -5.02 -27.08
N VAL A 45 -4.43 -5.87 -27.41
CA VAL A 45 -3.11 -5.87 -26.75
C VAL A 45 -2.42 -4.52 -26.92
N VAL A 46 -2.43 -3.96 -28.12
CA VAL A 46 -1.86 -2.64 -28.41
C VAL A 46 -2.55 -1.55 -27.58
N SER A 47 -3.87 -1.59 -27.46
CA SER A 47 -4.65 -0.63 -26.68
C SER A 47 -4.35 -0.71 -25.17
N ILE A 48 -4.18 -1.92 -24.62
CA ILE A 48 -3.77 -2.13 -23.22
C ILE A 48 -2.37 -1.59 -22.98
N LEU A 49 -1.42 -1.86 -23.87
CA LEU A 49 -0.04 -1.38 -23.76
C LEU A 49 0.03 0.15 -23.84
N LEU A 50 -0.71 0.75 -24.77
CA LEU A 50 -0.84 2.21 -24.86
C LEU A 50 -1.45 2.80 -23.59
N GLY A 51 -2.52 2.20 -23.07
CA GLY A 51 -3.14 2.63 -21.81
C GLY A 51 -2.17 2.55 -20.63
N ALA A 52 -1.45 1.44 -20.48
CA ALA A 52 -0.46 1.24 -19.43
C ALA A 52 0.72 2.23 -19.55
N ALA A 53 1.20 2.49 -20.76
CA ALA A 53 2.27 3.45 -21.01
C ALA A 53 1.84 4.88 -20.65
N VAL A 54 0.61 5.28 -21.00
CA VAL A 54 0.05 6.59 -20.62
C VAL A 54 -0.11 6.68 -19.10
N ALA A 55 -0.69 5.67 -18.45
CA ALA A 55 -0.85 5.66 -17.00
C ALA A 55 0.50 5.75 -16.26
N THR A 56 1.50 4.99 -16.72
CA THR A 56 2.86 5.02 -16.17
C THR A 56 3.54 6.37 -16.41
N GLY A 57 3.37 6.96 -17.59
CA GLY A 57 3.88 8.29 -17.91
C GLY A 57 3.27 9.37 -17.01
N VAL A 58 1.95 9.33 -16.80
CA VAL A 58 1.27 10.26 -15.88
C VAL A 58 1.77 10.09 -14.44
N TRP A 59 1.98 8.85 -14.00
CA TRP A 59 2.50 8.54 -12.67
C TRP A 59 3.96 9.02 -12.48
N LEU A 60 4.82 8.85 -13.49
CA LEU A 60 6.19 9.37 -13.49
C LEU A 60 6.23 10.90 -13.47
N VAL A 61 5.34 11.57 -14.22
CA VAL A 61 5.29 13.04 -14.29
C VAL A 61 4.69 13.66 -13.03
N ARG A 62 3.66 13.03 -12.44
CA ARG A 62 3.00 13.55 -11.23
C ARG A 62 3.62 13.08 -9.92
N GLY A 63 4.47 12.07 -9.95
CA GLY A 63 5.04 11.43 -8.78
C GLY A 63 4.02 10.56 -8.03
N LEU A 64 4.54 9.63 -7.21
CA LEU A 64 3.73 8.96 -6.20
C LEU A 64 3.18 10.00 -5.23
N PRO A 65 1.90 9.92 -4.80
CA PRO A 65 1.47 10.65 -3.63
C PRO A 65 2.42 10.28 -2.48
N GLY A 66 3.25 11.23 -2.05
CA GLY A 66 4.20 11.01 -0.98
C GLY A 66 3.48 10.64 0.31
N GLN A 67 4.17 9.96 1.23
CA GLN A 67 3.63 9.66 2.55
C GLN A 67 3.11 10.97 3.18
N PRO A 68 1.84 10.99 3.64
CA PRO A 68 1.25 12.18 4.23
C PRO A 68 2.09 12.63 5.41
N VAL A 69 2.33 13.94 5.54
CA VAL A 69 3.02 14.50 6.72
C VAL A 69 2.13 14.25 7.92
N GLN A 70 2.67 13.49 8.88
CA GLN A 70 2.01 13.15 10.12
C GLN A 70 2.43 14.12 11.22
N HIS A 71 1.56 14.24 12.20
CA HIS A 71 1.84 14.93 13.45
C HIS A 71 2.22 13.90 14.52
N PHE A 72 3.26 14.20 15.28
CA PHE A 72 3.77 13.35 16.33
C PHE A 72 3.87 14.12 17.63
N SER A 73 3.33 13.53 18.70
CA SER A 73 3.59 13.96 20.07
C SER A 73 4.79 13.19 20.61
N VAL A 74 5.82 13.91 21.04
CA VAL A 74 7.08 13.34 21.51
C VAL A 74 7.24 13.66 22.99
N SER A 75 7.37 12.61 23.80
CA SER A 75 7.64 12.69 25.23
C SER A 75 9.02 12.11 25.53
N VAL A 76 9.94 12.96 26.00
CA VAL A 76 11.27 12.55 26.46
C VAL A 76 11.22 12.38 27.97
N TYR A 77 11.15 11.14 28.44
CA TYR A 77 11.09 10.80 29.86
C TYR A 77 12.50 10.81 30.46
N LEU A 78 12.61 11.42 31.64
CA LEU A 78 13.85 11.57 32.39
C LEU A 78 13.99 10.44 33.41
N LYS A 79 15.24 10.12 33.76
CA LYS A 79 15.54 9.26 34.91
C LYS A 79 15.23 10.01 36.21
N ASP A 80 14.93 9.28 37.28
CA ASP A 80 14.59 9.85 38.58
C ASP A 80 15.76 10.62 39.23
N ASP A 81 17.00 10.23 38.91
CA ASP A 81 18.24 10.81 39.41
C ASP A 81 18.87 11.85 38.46
N VAL A 82 18.10 12.36 37.50
CA VAL A 82 18.57 13.35 36.52
C VAL A 82 19.11 14.62 37.21
N THR A 83 20.33 15.02 36.88
CA THR A 83 20.92 16.26 37.43
C THR A 83 20.41 17.50 36.71
N ALA A 84 20.59 18.68 37.31
CA ALA A 84 20.23 19.95 36.67
C ALA A 84 20.99 20.19 35.37
N GLU A 85 22.27 19.81 35.33
CA GLU A 85 23.14 19.91 34.15
C GLU A 85 22.68 18.96 33.04
N GLN A 86 22.34 17.71 33.39
CA GLN A 86 21.79 16.74 32.45
C GLN A 86 20.46 17.22 31.87
N LYS A 87 19.56 17.73 32.73
CA LYS A 87 18.28 18.29 32.32
C LYS A 87 18.46 19.46 31.34
N ALA A 88 19.37 20.37 31.63
CA ALA A 88 19.68 21.49 30.75
C ALA A 88 20.28 21.03 29.40
N ALA A 89 21.14 20.02 29.41
CA ALA A 89 21.70 19.44 28.19
C ALA A 89 20.62 18.75 27.33
N ILE A 90 19.69 18.05 27.96
CA ILE A 90 18.54 17.44 27.28
C ILE A 90 17.69 18.54 26.66
N GLU A 91 17.29 19.55 27.44
CA GLU A 91 16.46 20.67 26.96
C GLU A 91 17.09 21.39 25.77
N ALA A 92 18.41 21.64 25.82
CA ALA A 92 19.15 22.25 24.73
C ALA A 92 19.21 21.41 23.44
N ALA A 93 19.04 20.09 23.53
CA ALA A 93 19.05 19.17 22.40
C ALA A 93 17.68 19.00 21.73
N LEU A 94 16.57 19.27 22.44
CA LEU A 94 15.19 19.10 21.93
C LEU A 94 14.84 19.92 20.68
N PRO A 95 15.41 21.11 20.42
CA PRO A 95 15.17 21.82 19.15
C PRO A 95 15.56 21.04 17.90
N ALA A 96 16.45 20.03 18.02
CA ALA A 96 16.80 19.14 16.91
C ALA A 96 15.60 18.37 16.34
N PHE A 97 14.52 18.22 17.12
CA PHE A 97 13.29 17.55 16.68
C PHE A 97 12.35 18.46 15.87
N GLN A 98 12.74 19.71 15.61
CA GLN A 98 11.93 20.69 14.87
C GLN A 98 10.50 20.83 15.43
N PRO A 99 10.36 21.17 16.73
CA PRO A 99 9.06 21.23 17.37
C PRO A 99 8.15 22.27 16.70
N VAL A 100 6.89 21.90 16.50
CA VAL A 100 5.82 22.79 16.02
C VAL A 100 5.11 23.37 17.24
N GLY A 101 5.81 24.26 17.94
CA GLY A 101 5.31 24.92 19.15
C GLY A 101 6.28 24.87 20.33
N PRO A 102 5.80 25.17 21.54
CA PRO A 102 6.64 25.19 22.73
C PRO A 102 7.00 23.78 23.19
N ILE A 103 8.23 23.63 23.68
CA ILE A 103 8.63 22.47 24.47
C ILE A 103 8.13 22.69 25.89
N THR A 104 7.38 21.74 26.42
CA THR A 104 6.77 21.83 27.76
C THR A 104 7.42 20.85 28.71
N PHE A 105 7.95 21.36 29.82
CA PHE A 105 8.37 20.50 30.93
C PHE A 105 7.16 20.08 31.78
N ILE A 106 7.07 18.79 32.02
CA ILE A 106 6.04 18.13 32.82
C ILE A 106 6.74 17.49 34.02
N ASP A 107 6.53 18.08 35.19
CA ASP A 107 6.95 17.48 36.46
C ASP A 107 6.04 16.30 36.86
N ARG A 108 6.45 15.57 37.89
CA ARG A 108 5.76 14.36 38.37
C ARG A 108 4.31 14.66 38.80
N ASP A 109 4.07 15.77 39.48
CA ASP A 109 2.74 16.17 39.94
C ASP A 109 1.80 16.49 38.78
N LYS A 110 2.30 17.22 37.78
CA LYS A 110 1.56 17.54 36.56
C LYS A 110 1.29 16.28 35.75
N ALA A 111 2.26 15.37 35.62
CA ALA A 111 2.09 14.08 34.97
C ALA A 111 0.97 13.27 35.63
N TRP A 112 0.96 13.19 36.97
CA TRP A 112 -0.08 12.50 37.71
C TRP A 112 -1.47 13.13 37.51
N ARG A 113 -1.57 14.47 37.53
CA ARG A 113 -2.85 15.14 37.22
C ARG A 113 -3.35 14.84 35.81
N HIS A 114 -2.46 14.86 34.81
CA HIS A 114 -2.83 14.53 33.44
C HIS A 114 -3.28 13.08 33.30
N ALA A 115 -2.59 12.14 33.95
CA ALA A 115 -2.98 10.73 33.97
C ALA A 115 -4.39 10.56 34.56
N LYS A 116 -4.69 11.20 35.69
CA LYS A 116 -6.04 11.15 36.29
C LYS A 116 -7.14 11.68 35.38
N GLU A 117 -6.86 12.73 34.61
CA GLU A 117 -7.85 13.25 33.65
C GLU A 117 -8.02 12.30 32.46
N LEU A 118 -6.92 11.74 31.95
CA LEU A 118 -6.93 10.86 30.78
C LEU A 118 -7.63 9.53 31.07
N PHE A 119 -7.43 8.98 32.27
CA PHE A 119 -7.97 7.70 32.70
C PHE A 119 -9.12 7.85 33.71
N LYS A 120 -9.81 8.99 33.72
CA LYS A 120 -10.96 9.22 34.63
C LYS A 120 -12.09 8.21 34.46
N ASP A 121 -12.21 7.65 33.25
CA ASP A 121 -13.21 6.64 32.88
C ASP A 121 -12.72 5.19 33.17
N ASP A 122 -11.48 5.03 33.65
CA ASP A 122 -10.85 3.77 34.03
C ASP A 122 -10.22 3.87 35.44
N PRO A 123 -11.05 3.88 36.50
CA PRO A 123 -10.58 4.04 37.87
C PRO A 123 -9.71 2.87 38.34
N ASP A 124 -9.95 1.66 37.84
CA ASP A 124 -9.16 0.47 38.18
C ASP A 124 -7.70 0.64 37.72
N PHE A 125 -7.47 1.25 36.56
CA PHE A 125 -6.12 1.62 36.12
C PHE A 125 -5.46 2.62 37.08
N LEU A 126 -6.18 3.67 37.49
CA LEU A 126 -5.64 4.69 38.39
C LEU A 126 -5.26 4.14 39.77
N ASP A 127 -6.02 3.17 40.28
CA ASP A 127 -5.72 2.49 41.55
C ASP A 127 -4.51 1.54 41.44
N SER A 128 -4.23 1.02 40.25
CA SER A 128 -3.11 0.11 40.00
C SER A 128 -1.76 0.80 39.81
N VAL A 129 -1.75 2.10 39.51
CA VAL A 129 -0.54 2.87 39.18
C VAL A 129 -0.06 3.69 40.37
N ASN A 130 1.19 3.47 40.79
CA ASN A 130 1.80 4.30 41.83
C ASN A 130 2.23 5.66 41.24
N PRO A 131 1.77 6.82 41.77
CA PRO A 131 2.18 8.14 41.29
C PRO A 131 3.70 8.37 41.33
N ASP A 132 4.40 7.71 42.25
CA ASP A 132 5.85 7.86 42.42
C ASP A 132 6.65 7.37 41.21
N VAL A 133 6.06 6.49 40.37
CA VAL A 133 6.71 5.97 39.16
C VAL A 133 6.48 6.84 37.93
N MET A 134 5.73 7.95 38.05
CA MET A 134 5.53 8.89 36.95
C MET A 134 6.82 9.68 36.70
N PRO A 135 7.54 9.42 35.59
CA PRO A 135 8.78 10.13 35.32
C PRO A 135 8.47 11.56 34.91
N GLN A 136 9.37 12.47 35.24
CA GLN A 136 9.36 13.81 34.66
C GLN A 136 9.63 13.70 33.15
N SER A 137 9.08 14.61 32.35
CA SER A 137 9.29 14.57 30.91
C SER A 137 9.32 15.95 30.25
N PHE A 138 9.97 16.03 29.11
CA PHE A 138 9.73 17.10 28.14
C PHE A 138 8.76 16.62 27.07
N SER A 139 7.72 17.40 26.81
CA SER A 139 6.71 17.13 25.79
C SER A 139 6.81 18.16 24.68
N LEU A 140 6.75 17.71 23.44
CA LEU A 140 6.71 18.56 22.25
C LEU A 140 5.93 17.91 21.12
N GLU A 141 5.42 18.73 20.22
CA GLU A 141 4.78 18.29 18.99
C GLU A 141 5.75 18.48 17.83
N THR A 142 5.81 17.54 16.88
CA THR A 142 6.61 17.65 15.67
C THR A 142 5.86 17.11 14.46
N LYS A 143 6.42 17.32 13.27
CA LYS A 143 5.89 16.79 12.01
C LYS A 143 6.95 15.98 11.30
N GLY A 144 6.54 14.89 10.69
CA GLY A 144 7.44 14.07 9.88
C GLY A 144 6.68 13.12 8.97
N ARG A 145 7.42 12.44 8.11
CA ARG A 145 6.86 11.41 7.21
C ARG A 145 7.12 10.00 7.73
N LEU A 146 8.13 9.85 8.58
CA LEU A 146 8.59 8.57 9.10
C LEU A 146 8.22 8.46 10.57
N PHE A 147 7.69 7.29 10.94
CA PHE A 147 7.40 6.91 12.32
C PHE A 147 8.46 5.90 12.78
N ASP A 148 9.66 6.41 13.08
CA ASP A 148 10.82 5.62 13.49
C ASP A 148 11.68 6.33 14.54
N CYS A 149 12.69 5.64 15.05
CA CYS A 149 13.58 6.15 16.10
C CYS A 149 14.82 6.90 15.60
N THR A 150 15.05 6.97 14.28
CA THR A 150 16.28 7.50 13.67
C THR A 150 16.47 8.97 14.01
N GLY A 151 15.39 9.76 13.92
CA GLY A 151 15.41 11.20 14.23
C GLY A 151 15.64 11.54 15.71
N TYR A 152 15.55 10.55 16.60
CA TYR A 152 15.63 10.75 18.04
C TYR A 152 16.97 10.28 18.64
N ALA A 153 17.90 9.80 17.80
CA ALA A 153 19.17 9.23 18.22
C ALA A 153 20.04 10.18 19.07
N THR A 154 20.01 11.47 18.77
CA THR A 154 20.81 12.48 19.50
C THR A 154 20.39 12.66 20.95
N VAL A 155 19.10 12.48 21.27
CA VAL A 155 18.58 12.67 22.62
C VAL A 155 18.46 11.35 23.37
N ARG A 156 18.05 10.25 22.71
CA ARG A 156 17.82 8.96 23.38
C ARG A 156 19.06 8.39 24.09
N HIS A 157 20.25 8.81 23.69
CA HIS A 157 21.51 8.40 24.30
C HIS A 157 22.08 9.40 25.32
N LEU A 158 21.39 10.53 25.58
CA LEU A 158 21.89 11.51 26.53
C LEU A 158 21.79 10.98 27.97
N PRO A 159 22.78 11.28 28.82
CA PRO A 159 22.69 11.01 30.25
C PRO A 159 21.43 11.66 30.85
N GLY A 160 20.72 10.92 31.70
CA GLY A 160 19.48 11.39 32.32
C GLY A 160 18.22 11.14 31.49
N VAL A 161 18.32 10.70 30.22
CA VAL A 161 17.16 10.24 29.45
C VAL A 161 16.86 8.78 29.79
N GLN A 162 15.60 8.48 30.12
CA GLN A 162 15.12 7.12 30.33
C GLN A 162 14.66 6.51 29.00
N LYS A 163 13.76 7.20 28.29
CA LYS A 163 13.21 6.78 27.00
C LYS A 163 12.59 7.97 26.26
N VAL A 164 12.52 7.86 24.95
CA VAL A 164 11.73 8.77 24.11
C VAL A 164 10.50 8.02 23.62
N GLN A 165 9.31 8.53 23.89
CA GLN A 165 8.06 7.98 23.38
C GLN A 165 7.52 8.90 22.29
N VAL A 166 7.19 8.32 21.15
CA VAL A 166 6.63 9.04 20.00
C VAL A 166 5.25 8.46 19.75
N VAL A 167 4.23 9.31 19.80
CA VAL A 167 2.83 8.95 19.56
C VAL A 167 2.39 9.64 18.28
N GLN A 168 1.92 8.87 17.32
CA GLN A 168 1.32 9.43 16.11
C GLN A 168 -0.09 9.95 16.43
N ALA A 169 -0.42 11.13 15.90
CA ALA A 169 -1.78 11.63 15.94
C ALA A 169 -2.77 10.59 15.34
N PRO A 170 -3.98 10.45 15.88
CA PRO A 170 -4.89 9.39 15.46
C PRO A 170 -5.23 9.47 13.96
N VAL A 171 -5.11 8.35 13.25
CA VAL A 171 -5.56 8.22 11.85
C VAL A 171 -6.61 7.11 11.80
N ASN A 172 -7.84 7.44 11.39
CA ASN A 172 -8.95 6.49 11.30
C ASN A 172 -9.18 5.67 12.60
N HIS A 173 -9.11 6.32 13.77
CA HIS A 173 -9.22 5.71 15.10
C HIS A 173 -8.06 4.79 15.53
N TYR A 174 -6.96 4.74 14.77
CA TYR A 174 -5.76 4.04 15.16
C TYR A 174 -4.75 5.01 15.78
N ILE A 175 -4.23 4.64 16.95
CA ILE A 175 -3.12 5.32 17.61
C ILE A 175 -1.91 4.39 17.52
N ALA A 176 -0.80 4.90 17.01
CA ALA A 176 0.46 4.19 17.00
C ALA A 176 1.42 4.88 17.97
N SER A 177 2.12 4.09 18.79
CA SER A 177 3.19 4.58 19.66
C SER A 177 4.45 3.75 19.46
N ILE A 178 5.61 4.40 19.43
CA ILE A 178 6.91 3.75 19.42
C ILE A 178 7.73 4.27 20.61
N THR A 179 8.44 3.36 21.26
CA THR A 179 9.39 3.69 22.33
C THR A 179 10.80 3.55 21.78
N CYS A 180 11.53 4.66 21.80
CA CYS A 180 12.92 4.77 21.39
C CYS A 180 13.76 4.90 22.66
N ASP A 181 14.26 3.78 23.15
CA ASP A 181 15.24 3.73 24.23
C ASP A 181 16.68 3.67 23.65
N ALA A 182 17.68 3.54 24.52
CA ALA A 182 19.08 3.41 24.10
C ALA A 182 19.39 2.05 23.46
N GLU A 183 18.56 1.03 23.68
CA GLU A 183 18.78 -0.34 23.19
C GLU A 183 18.17 -0.58 21.81
N TYR A 184 17.27 0.31 21.37
CA TYR A 184 16.66 0.31 20.05
C TYR A 184 17.75 0.35 18.94
N ARG A 185 17.87 -0.73 18.17
CA ARG A 185 18.79 -0.87 17.03
C ARG A 185 18.17 -0.39 15.73
#